data_AF-A0A973JGN8-F1
#
_entry.id   AF-A0A973JGN8-F1
#
_cell.length_a   1.000
_cell.length_b   1.000
_cell.length_c   1.000
_cell.angle_alpha   90.00
_cell.angle_beta   90.00
_cell.angle_gamma   90.00
#
_symmetry.space_group_name_H-M   'P 1'
#
loop_
_entity.id
_entity.type
_entity.pdbx_description
1 polymer ?
#
loop_
_entity_poly.entity_id
_entity_poly.type
_entity_poly.pdbx_seq_one_letter_code
_entity_poly.pdbx_strand_id
1 'polypeptide(L)'
;MSENPEQPTFPGLEIEVQTGMRAPSALELAAVATLTELRSQGLLRREHSLTVQLVLELSRAVGQGVMHGRASAVAMAAKQLTEAMALLPIPADDAPGESTDWLAFQAAVQGAPAAEGQAS
;
A
#
# COMPACT_ATOMS: atom_id res chain seq x y z
N MET A 1 -17.76 39.53 24.99
CA MET A 1 -17.42 38.31 24.23
C MET A 1 -16.75 38.79 22.96
N SER A 2 -15.42 38.81 22.95
CA SER A 2 -14.64 39.34 21.83
C SER A 2 -14.05 38.16 21.08
N GLU A 3 -14.57 37.87 19.90
CA GLU A 3 -13.97 36.94 18.94
C GLU A 3 -12.77 37.64 18.31
N ASN A 4 -11.62 36.95 18.29
CA ASN A 4 -10.36 37.48 17.76
C ASN A 4 -10.15 36.91 16.33
N PRO A 5 -10.31 37.70 15.26
CA PRO A 5 -10.36 37.21 13.88
C PRO A 5 -8.98 36.98 13.22
N GLU A 6 -7.88 37.04 13.97
CA GLU A 6 -6.52 36.97 13.43
C GLU A 6 -5.74 35.75 13.92
N GLN A 7 -6.27 34.55 13.75
CA GLN A 7 -5.40 33.37 13.72
C GLN A 7 -4.87 33.17 12.30
N PRO A 8 -3.60 33.48 12.02
CA PRO A 8 -3.00 33.13 10.74
C PRO A 8 -2.96 31.61 10.62
N THR A 9 -3.79 31.07 9.73
CA THR A 9 -3.68 29.68 9.28
C THR A 9 -2.34 29.53 8.56
N PHE A 10 -1.39 28.88 9.21
CA PHE A 10 -0.12 28.49 8.60
C PHE A 10 -0.40 27.48 7.46
N PRO A 11 -0.05 27.80 6.21
CA PRO A 11 -0.10 26.82 5.12
C PRO A 11 0.89 25.69 5.45
N GLY A 12 0.42 24.46 5.56
CA GLY A 12 1.24 23.28 5.90
C GLY A 12 1.03 22.69 7.29
N LEU A 13 0.06 23.20 8.05
CA LEU A 13 -0.43 22.62 9.31
C LEU A 13 -1.94 22.38 9.22
N GLU A 14 -2.39 21.87 8.08
CA GLU A 14 -3.72 21.30 7.96
C GLU A 14 -3.76 20.08 8.88
N ILE A 15 -4.30 20.28 10.08
CA ILE A 15 -4.75 19.20 10.94
C ILE A 15 -5.80 18.49 10.09
N GLU A 16 -5.41 17.35 9.50
CA GLU A 16 -6.30 16.46 8.78
C GLU A 16 -7.57 16.31 9.59
N VAL A 17 -8.64 16.85 9.03
CA VAL A 17 -9.95 16.87 9.67
C VAL A 17 -10.34 15.43 9.95
N GLN A 18 -10.64 15.25 11.22
CA GLN A 18 -11.03 14.06 11.92
C GLN A 18 -12.31 13.45 11.33
N THR A 19 -12.21 12.82 10.16
CA THR A 19 -13.06 11.68 9.81
C THR A 19 -12.24 10.44 10.16
N GLY A 20 -12.74 9.57 11.03
CA GLY A 20 -12.02 8.37 11.52
C GLY A 20 -11.60 7.33 10.46
N MET A 21 -11.63 7.69 9.17
CA MET A 21 -11.05 6.94 8.07
C MET A 21 -9.71 7.58 7.68
N ARG A 22 -8.63 7.02 8.20
CA ARG A 22 -7.27 7.32 7.71
C ARG A 22 -7.15 6.86 6.25
N ALA A 23 -6.54 7.68 5.40
CA ALA A 23 -6.19 7.28 4.05
C ALA A 23 -5.24 6.05 4.07
N PRO A 24 -5.50 5.00 3.28
CA PRO A 24 -4.64 3.83 3.24
C PRO A 24 -3.25 4.22 2.72
N SER A 25 -2.20 3.63 3.30
CA SER A 25 -0.85 3.82 2.78
C SER A 25 -0.67 3.15 1.40
N ALA A 26 0.31 3.60 0.62
CA ALA A 26 0.62 2.99 -0.68
C ALA A 26 0.89 1.48 -0.57
N LEU A 27 1.51 1.04 0.53
CA LEU A 27 1.73 -0.37 0.80
C LEU A 27 0.43 -1.14 1.10
N GLU A 28 -0.51 -0.54 1.84
CA GLU A 28 -1.84 -1.11 2.07
C GLU A 28 -2.59 -1.26 0.74
N LEU A 29 -2.55 -0.25 -0.11
CA LEU A 29 -3.17 -0.29 -1.44
C LEU A 29 -2.57 -1.40 -2.32
N ALA A 30 -1.24 -1.52 -2.36
CA ALA A 30 -0.56 -2.57 -3.09
C ALA A 30 -0.91 -3.98 -2.57
N ALA A 31 -0.93 -4.17 -1.25
CA ALA A 31 -1.31 -5.43 -0.63
C ALA A 31 -2.76 -5.82 -1.00
N VAL A 32 -3.69 -4.86 -0.96
CA VAL A 32 -5.09 -5.09 -1.37
C VAL A 32 -5.18 -5.45 -2.86
N ALA A 33 -4.44 -4.76 -3.73
CA ALA A 33 -4.42 -5.05 -5.15
C ALA A 33 -3.91 -6.47 -5.44
N THR A 34 -2.79 -6.87 -4.83
CA THR A 34 -2.24 -8.23 -4.98
C THR A 34 -3.22 -9.30 -4.48
N LEU A 35 -3.82 -9.10 -3.31
CA LEU A 35 -4.79 -10.04 -2.76
C LEU A 35 -6.07 -10.13 -3.62
N THR A 36 -6.48 -9.02 -4.21
CA THR A 36 -7.62 -8.98 -5.14
C THR A 36 -7.32 -9.76 -6.41
N GLU A 37 -6.09 -9.65 -6.92
CA GLU A 37 -5.64 -10.39 -8.09
C GLU A 37 -5.54 -11.90 -7.82
N LEU A 38 -4.94 -12.31 -6.70
CA LEU A 38 -4.92 -13.72 -6.31
C LEU A 38 -6.34 -14.29 -6.12
N ARG A 39 -7.31 -13.46 -5.72
CA ARG A 39 -8.71 -13.85 -5.63
C ARG A 39 -9.37 -13.95 -7.01
N SER A 40 -9.11 -13.01 -7.92
CA SER A 40 -9.68 -13.00 -9.28
C SER A 40 -9.26 -14.24 -10.06
N GLN A 41 -8.03 -14.71 -9.83
CA GLN A 41 -7.46 -15.93 -10.39
C GLN A 41 -7.93 -17.22 -9.68
N GLY A 42 -8.75 -17.11 -8.63
CA GLY A 42 -9.25 -18.28 -7.89
C GLY A 42 -8.19 -19.02 -7.05
N LEU A 43 -7.03 -18.40 -6.79
CA LEU A 43 -5.93 -19.00 -6.05
C LEU A 43 -6.16 -18.94 -4.53
N LEU A 44 -6.90 -17.95 -4.05
CA LEU A 44 -7.22 -17.81 -2.62
C LEU A 44 -8.35 -18.77 -2.20
N ARG A 45 -8.01 -19.69 -1.28
CA ARG A 45 -8.94 -20.60 -0.61
C ARG A 45 -9.24 -20.14 0.81
N ARG A 46 -10.23 -20.77 1.45
CA ARG A 46 -10.63 -20.48 2.83
C ARG A 46 -9.47 -20.66 3.83
N GLU A 47 -8.56 -21.61 3.58
CA GLU A 47 -7.36 -21.83 4.39
C GLU A 47 -6.40 -20.64 4.41
N HIS A 48 -6.42 -19.78 3.39
CA HIS A 48 -5.57 -18.59 3.32
C HIS A 48 -6.15 -17.38 4.07
N SER A 49 -7.38 -17.47 4.60
CA SER A 49 -8.06 -16.32 5.22
C SER A 49 -7.25 -15.65 6.34
N LEU A 50 -6.57 -16.44 7.18
CA LEU A 50 -5.74 -15.92 8.26
C LEU A 50 -4.50 -15.19 7.71
N THR A 51 -3.84 -15.76 6.71
CA THR A 51 -2.67 -15.16 6.05
C THR A 51 -3.03 -13.86 5.34
N VAL A 52 -4.18 -13.83 4.65
CA VAL A 52 -4.71 -12.62 4.00
C VAL A 52 -4.93 -11.51 5.03
N GLN A 53 -5.58 -11.81 6.15
CA GLN A 53 -5.79 -10.80 7.20
C GLN A 53 -4.45 -10.33 7.80
N LEU A 54 -3.52 -11.25 8.02
CA LEU A 54 -2.19 -10.91 8.54
C LEU A 54 -1.43 -9.95 7.61
N VAL A 55 -1.46 -10.19 6.30
CA VAL A 55 -0.87 -9.30 5.29
C VAL A 55 -1.49 -7.89 5.35
N LEU A 56 -2.81 -7.79 5.51
CA LEU A 56 -3.50 -6.50 5.63
C LEU A 56 -3.14 -5.76 6.92
N GLU A 57 -3.08 -6.45 8.06
CA GLU A 57 -2.68 -5.84 9.34
C GLU A 57 -1.22 -5.40 9.33
N LEU A 58 -0.31 -6.21 8.77
CA LEU A 58 1.12 -5.88 8.70
C LEU A 58 1.39 -4.72 7.74
N SER A 59 0.74 -4.67 6.58
CA SER A 59 0.87 -3.54 5.64
C SER A 59 0.40 -2.23 6.28
N ARG A 60 -0.70 -2.27 7.04
CA ARG A 60 -1.17 -1.13 7.85
C ARG A 60 -0.18 -0.75 8.95
N ALA A 61 0.34 -1.72 9.70
CA ALA A 61 1.30 -1.48 10.76
C ALA A 61 2.60 -0.84 10.23
N VAL A 62 3.09 -1.28 9.07
CA VAL A 62 4.24 -0.67 8.38
C VAL A 62 3.92 0.77 8.01
N GLY A 63 2.80 1.02 7.33
CA GLY A 63 2.40 2.37 6.95
C GLY A 63 2.30 3.32 8.15
N GLN A 64 1.71 2.86 9.25
CA GLN A 64 1.62 3.62 10.50
C GLN A 64 2.99 3.85 11.15
N GLY A 65 3.83 2.82 11.19
CA GLY A 65 5.15 2.89 11.79
C GLY A 65 6.05 3.90 11.07
N VAL A 66 5.94 4.00 9.75
CA VAL A 66 6.66 4.99 8.94
C VAL A 66 6.24 6.41 9.30
N MET A 67 4.93 6.67 9.41
CA MET A 67 4.42 8.01 9.77
C MET A 67 4.89 8.46 11.16
N HIS A 68 5.10 7.53 12.09
CA HIS A 68 5.52 7.83 13.46
C HIS A 68 7.04 7.68 13.69
N GLY A 69 7.85 7.49 12.63
CA GLY A 69 9.30 7.37 12.74
C GLY A 69 9.78 6.12 13.50
N ARG A 70 8.97 5.07 13.59
CA ARG A 70 9.29 3.84 14.35
C ARG A 70 10.08 2.84 13.50
N ALA A 71 11.28 3.21 13.10
CA ALA A 71 12.09 2.46 12.13
C ALA A 71 12.29 0.98 12.49
N SER A 72 12.55 0.65 13.76
CA SER A 72 12.73 -0.75 14.20
C SER A 72 11.46 -1.58 14.11
N ALA A 73 10.31 -1.02 14.50
CA ALA A 73 9.02 -1.69 14.39
C ALA A 73 8.61 -1.87 12.92
N VAL A 74 8.90 -0.88 12.08
CA VAL A 74 8.70 -0.95 10.63
C VAL A 74 9.53 -2.09 10.02
N ALA A 75 10.82 -2.18 10.34
CA ALA A 75 11.68 -3.23 9.81
C ALA A 75 11.19 -4.63 10.21
N MET A 76 10.74 -4.81 11.46
CA MET A 76 10.19 -6.07 11.93
C MET A 76 8.86 -6.41 11.23
N ALA A 77 7.94 -5.45 11.13
CA ALA A 77 6.66 -5.65 10.47
C ALA A 77 6.83 -5.91 8.96
N ALA A 78 7.78 -5.23 8.30
CA ALA A 78 8.12 -5.46 6.91
C ALA A 78 8.69 -6.87 6.68
N LYS A 79 9.56 -7.33 7.58
CA LYS A 79 10.07 -8.71 7.53
C LYS A 79 8.94 -9.74 7.66
N GLN A 80 8.07 -9.57 8.66
CA GLN A 80 6.92 -10.46 8.85
C GLN A 80 5.96 -10.41 7.67
N LEU A 81 5.79 -9.25 7.03
CA LEU A 81 4.97 -9.10 5.83
C LEU A 81 5.56 -9.92 4.67
N THR A 82 6.87 -9.84 4.44
CA THR A 82 7.54 -10.65 3.41
C THR A 82 7.39 -12.15 3.68
N GLU A 83 7.54 -12.58 4.93
CA GLU A 83 7.33 -13.97 5.33
C GLU A 83 5.87 -14.42 5.10
N ALA A 84 4.89 -13.60 5.43
CA ALA A 84 3.48 -13.89 5.21
C ALA A 84 3.13 -13.96 3.72
N MET A 85 3.69 -13.06 2.90
CA MET A 85 3.50 -13.07 1.44
C MET A 85 4.07 -14.33 0.79
N ALA A 86 5.18 -14.88 1.31
CA ALA A 86 5.76 -16.12 0.81
C ALA A 86 4.89 -17.36 1.07
N LEU A 87 3.89 -17.26 1.95
CA LEU A 87 2.92 -18.34 2.22
C LEU A 87 1.70 -18.28 1.29
N LEU A 88 1.54 -17.20 0.51
CA LEU A 88 0.45 -17.07 -0.44
C LEU A 88 0.73 -17.89 -1.71
N PRO A 89 -0.32 -18.36 -2.39
CA PRO A 89 -0.17 -19.07 -3.65
C PRO A 89 0.44 -18.16 -4.72
N ILE A 90 1.38 -18.71 -5.49
CA ILE A 90 2.04 -18.02 -6.61
C ILE A 90 1.27 -18.37 -7.89
N PRO A 91 0.90 -17.38 -8.73
CA PRO A 91 0.33 -17.63 -10.05
C PRO A 91 1.22 -18.53 -10.89
N ALA A 92 0.64 -19.42 -11.68
CA ALA A 92 1.41 -20.33 -12.54
C ALA A 92 2.23 -19.58 -13.61
N ASP A 93 1.78 -18.39 -14.00
CA ASP A 93 2.47 -17.51 -14.96
C ASP A 93 3.69 -16.78 -14.35
N ASP A 94 3.85 -16.79 -13.02
CA ASP A 94 5.01 -16.23 -12.31
C ASP A 94 6.11 -17.29 -12.04
N ALA A 95 6.12 -18.39 -12.80
CA ALA A 95 7.31 -19.23 -12.90
C ALA A 95 8.51 -18.35 -13.29
N PRO A 96 9.73 -18.57 -12.74
CA PRO A 96 10.86 -17.66 -12.90
C PRO A 96 11.33 -17.63 -14.37
N GLY A 97 10.69 -16.76 -15.14
CA GLY A 97 10.89 -16.55 -16.56
C GLY A 97 10.47 -15.12 -16.89
N GLU A 98 11.45 -14.22 -16.80
CA GLU A 98 11.51 -12.92 -17.50
C GLU A 98 10.18 -12.16 -17.70
N SER A 99 9.52 -11.75 -16.61
CA SER A 99 8.35 -10.87 -16.71
C SER A 99 8.78 -9.46 -17.10
N THR A 100 8.38 -9.04 -18.31
CA THR A 100 8.61 -7.69 -18.86
C THR A 100 7.70 -6.62 -18.22
N ASP A 101 6.76 -7.03 -17.35
CA ASP A 101 5.75 -6.16 -16.73
C ASP A 101 6.27 -5.37 -15.51
N TRP A 102 7.47 -5.64 -15.02
CA TRP A 102 8.03 -4.94 -13.87
C TRP A 102 8.18 -3.42 -14.09
N LEU A 103 8.53 -3.01 -15.31
CA LEU A 103 8.66 -1.60 -15.69
C LEU A 103 7.31 -0.87 -15.71
N ALA A 104 6.25 -1.53 -16.18
CA ALA A 104 4.91 -0.96 -16.22
C ALA A 104 4.33 -0.81 -14.80
N PHE A 105 4.53 -1.81 -13.94
CA PHE A 105 4.18 -1.74 -12.53
C PHE A 105 4.91 -0.59 -11.81
N GLN A 106 6.22 -0.44 -12.04
CA GLN A 106 7.01 0.62 -11.43
C GLN A 106 6.56 2.02 -11.86
N ALA A 107 6.21 2.20 -13.14
CA ALA A 107 5.67 3.46 -13.65
C ALA A 107 4.29 3.80 -13.03
N ALA A 108 3.43 2.79 -12.84
CA ALA A 108 2.14 2.96 -12.19
C ALA A 108 2.28 3.33 -10.69
N VAL A 109 3.23 2.71 -9.99
CA VAL A 109 3.52 3.00 -8.57
C VAL A 109 4.09 4.40 -8.38
N GLN A 110 4.88 4.90 -9.34
CA GLN A 110 5.49 6.24 -9.27
C GLN A 110 4.56 7.37 -9.73
N GLY A 111 3.33 7.06 -10.20
CA GLY A 111 2.39 8.09 -10.65
C GLY A 111 2.92 8.91 -11.83
N ALA A 112 3.71 8.30 -12.72
CA ALA A 112 4.19 9.00 -13.91
C ALA A 112 3.00 9.25 -14.86
N PRO A 113 2.76 10.50 -15.33
CA PRO A 113 1.74 10.75 -16.33
C PRO A 113 2.11 9.99 -17.60
N ALA A 114 1.18 9.15 -18.08
CA ALA A 114 1.28 8.50 -19.37
C ALA A 114 1.67 9.55 -20.41
N ALA A 115 2.85 9.40 -21.02
CA ALA A 115 3.30 10.27 -22.09
C ALA A 115 2.33 10.09 -23.26
N GLU A 116 1.36 11.00 -23.36
CA GLU A 116 0.48 11.14 -24.51
C GLU A 116 1.34 11.34 -25.76
N GLY A 117 1.03 10.53 -26.76
CA GLY A 117 1.74 10.50 -28.03
C GLY A 117 1.84 11.87 -28.66
N GLN A 118 3.06 12.22 -29.08
CA GLN A 118 3.26 13.22 -30.12
C GLN A 118 3.48 12.47 -31.43
N ALA A 119 2.37 12.27 -32.14
CA ALA A 119 2.38 12.07 -33.57
C ALA A 119 2.91 13.35 -34.23
N SER A 120 3.90 13.20 -35.10
CA SER A 120 4.18 14.09 -36.25
C SER A 120 4.90 13.28 -37.31
#